data_AF-A0A7S4MF60-F1
#
_entry.id   AF-A0A7S4MF60-F1
#
_cell.length_a   1.000
_cell.length_b   1.000
_cell.length_c   1.000
_cell.angle_alpha   90.00
_cell.angle_beta   90.00
_cell.angle_gamma   90.00
#
_symmetry.space_group_name_H-M   'P 1'
#
loop_
_entity.id
_entity.type
_entity.pdbx_description
1 polymer ?
#
loop_
_entity_poly.entity_id
_entity_poly.type
_entity_poly.pdbx_seq_one_letter_code
_entity_poly.pdbx_strand_id
1 'polypeptide(L)'
;LQNERRRKEFLMYCTKRCCEENLLFWVDVQKFNSEEKEETRELIADRIITEYIKNGAPMQVNIDGPIAENILNKQENGSPLPLNLFATAETKVLFLMEMDILPGFRKQENTSLSKREKKSQTLQVPSTSSPRLKLVSLSPNSIRRAVQSYPAGRRRKSIGS
;
A
#
# COMPACT_ATOMS: atom_id res chain seq x y z
N LEU A 1 -4.95 -4.94 1.38
CA LEU A 1 -5.06 -3.54 1.84
C LEU A 1 -6.31 -2.82 1.27
N GLN A 2 -7.36 -3.52 0.82
CA GLN A 2 -8.51 -2.88 0.15
C GLN A 2 -9.46 -2.13 1.11
N ASN A 3 -9.53 -2.54 2.38
CA ASN A 3 -10.40 -1.94 3.38
C ASN A 3 -9.71 -0.74 4.07
N GLU A 4 -10.37 0.41 4.11
CA GLU A 4 -9.86 1.65 4.72
C GLU A 4 -9.51 1.47 6.19
N ARG A 5 -10.34 0.76 6.97
CA ARG A 5 -10.07 0.45 8.37
C ARG A 5 -8.77 -0.36 8.52
N ARG A 6 -8.60 -1.35 7.66
CA ARG A 6 -7.38 -2.19 7.66
C ARG A 6 -6.15 -1.38 7.27
N ARG A 7 -6.26 -0.40 6.37
CA ARG A 7 -5.15 0.51 6.05
C ARG A 7 -4.79 1.38 7.25
N LYS A 8 -5.77 1.91 7.98
CA LYS A 8 -5.52 2.71 9.20
C LYS A 8 -4.83 1.87 10.28
N GLU A 9 -5.29 0.64 10.50
CA GLU A 9 -4.65 -0.29 11.45
C GLU A 9 -3.22 -0.65 11.03
N PHE A 10 -2.98 -0.84 9.73
CA PHE A 10 -1.65 -1.09 9.19
C PHE A 10 -0.73 0.13 9.29
N LEU A 11 -1.23 1.34 8.99
CA LEU A 11 -0.48 2.58 9.15
C LEU A 11 -0.06 2.78 10.61
N MET A 12 -0.98 2.59 11.57
CA MET A 12 -0.65 2.65 13.00
C MET A 12 0.42 1.64 13.41
N TYR A 13 0.42 0.46 12.80
CA TYR A 13 1.45 -0.55 13.03
C TYR A 13 2.81 -0.10 12.48
N CYS A 14 2.84 0.46 11.27
CA CYS A 14 4.05 0.97 10.65
C CYS A 14 4.63 2.15 11.40
N THR A 15 3.81 3.14 11.81
CA THR A 15 4.25 4.29 12.62
C THR A 15 4.87 3.87 13.94
N LYS A 16 4.32 2.86 14.61
CA LYS A 16 4.92 2.31 15.84
C LYS A 16 6.29 1.67 15.62
N ARG A 17 6.62 1.34 14.38
CA ARG A 17 7.84 0.67 13.97
C ARG A 17 8.75 1.55 13.10
N CYS A 18 8.37 2.83 12.95
CA CYS A 18 9.07 3.79 12.10
C CYS A 18 9.31 3.23 10.69
N CYS A 19 8.28 2.65 10.06
CA CYS A 19 8.34 2.07 8.71
C CYS A 19 7.13 2.47 7.83
N GLU A 20 6.46 3.55 8.17
CA GLU A 20 5.29 4.08 7.46
C GLU A 20 5.60 4.67 6.09
N GLU A 21 6.87 5.03 5.81
CA GLU A 21 7.32 5.59 4.54
C GLU A 21 6.95 4.71 3.35
N ASN A 22 7.06 3.39 3.51
CA ASN A 22 6.73 2.42 2.46
C ASN A 22 5.24 2.44 2.08
N LEU A 23 4.38 2.58 3.10
CA LEU A 23 2.93 2.63 2.89
C LEU A 23 2.49 3.98 2.33
N LEU A 24 3.03 5.08 2.86
CA LEU A 24 2.71 6.43 2.45
C LEU A 24 3.15 6.70 1.01
N PHE A 25 4.37 6.29 0.66
CA PHE A 25 4.87 6.30 -0.71
C PHE A 25 3.92 5.56 -1.66
N TRP A 26 3.55 4.32 -1.33
CA TRP A 26 2.65 3.53 -2.18
C TRP A 26 1.30 4.22 -2.38
N VAL A 27 0.73 4.82 -1.32
CA VAL A 27 -0.54 5.56 -1.39
C VAL A 27 -0.42 6.79 -2.30
N ASP A 28 0.66 7.57 -2.18
CA ASP A 28 0.86 8.75 -3.00
C ASP A 28 1.12 8.37 -4.48
N VAL A 29 1.82 7.26 -4.75
CA VAL A 29 1.96 6.70 -6.10
C VAL A 29 0.60 6.30 -6.70
N GLN A 30 -0.31 5.72 -5.92
CA GLN A 30 -1.67 5.44 -6.42
C GLN A 30 -2.41 6.73 -6.82
N LYS A 31 -2.23 7.82 -6.05
CA LYS A 31 -2.82 9.13 -6.38
C LYS A 31 -2.26 9.65 -7.70
N PHE A 32 -0.94 9.62 -7.87
CA PHE A 32 -0.26 9.98 -9.11
C PHE A 32 -0.81 9.20 -10.31
N ASN A 33 -0.95 7.87 -10.18
CA ASN A 33 -1.45 7.01 -11.24
C ASN A 33 -2.93 7.27 -11.60
N SER A 34 -3.71 7.76 -10.65
CA SER A 34 -5.15 8.05 -10.83
C SER A 34 -5.46 9.48 -11.28
N GLU A 35 -4.47 10.38 -11.28
CA GLU A 35 -4.66 11.79 -11.63
C GLU A 35 -4.69 11.98 -13.16
N GLU A 36 -5.76 12.60 -13.63
CA GLU A 36 -6.00 12.85 -15.05
C GLU A 36 -5.41 14.20 -15.50
N LYS A 37 -5.33 15.18 -14.58
CA LYS A 37 -4.78 16.51 -14.88
C LYS A 37 -3.27 16.49 -14.79
N GLU A 38 -2.62 16.83 -15.90
CA GLU A 38 -1.16 16.85 -16.01
C GLU A 38 -0.49 17.76 -14.98
N GLU A 39 -0.95 19.01 -14.85
CA GLU A 39 -0.42 19.96 -13.85
C GLU A 39 -0.50 19.42 -12.42
N THR A 40 -1.65 18.86 -12.03
CA THR A 40 -1.81 18.25 -10.71
C THR A 40 -0.91 17.04 -10.54
N ARG A 41 -0.77 16.22 -11.60
CA ARG A 41 0.08 15.03 -11.58
C ARG A 41 1.55 15.39 -11.43
N GLU A 42 2.01 16.45 -12.07
CA GLU A 42 3.37 16.99 -11.89
C GLU A 42 3.61 17.45 -10.46
N LEU A 43 2.67 18.19 -9.86
CA LEU A 43 2.76 18.58 -8.44
C LEU A 43 2.81 17.37 -7.49
N ILE A 44 2.03 16.32 -7.79
CA ILE A 44 2.09 15.07 -7.02
C ILE A 44 3.45 14.38 -7.21
N ALA A 45 3.99 14.35 -8.43
CA ALA A 45 5.29 13.74 -8.72
C ALA A 45 6.42 14.44 -7.94
N ASP A 46 6.44 15.77 -7.96
CA ASP A 46 7.42 16.57 -7.23
C ASP A 46 7.35 16.31 -5.73
N ARG A 47 6.13 16.23 -5.17
CA ARG A 47 5.94 15.87 -3.77
C ARG A 47 6.47 14.46 -3.47
N ILE A 48 6.15 13.46 -4.30
CA ILE A 48 6.64 12.09 -4.12
C ILE A 48 8.17 12.05 -4.16
N ILE A 49 8.77 12.76 -5.11
CA ILE A 49 10.22 12.76 -5.30
C ILE A 49 10.92 13.42 -4.11
N THR A 50 10.40 14.54 -3.64
CA THR A 50 10.98 15.28 -2.50
C THR A 50 10.78 14.59 -1.15
N GLU A 51 9.64 13.96 -0.92
CA GLU A 51 9.33 13.28 0.35
C GLU A 51 9.97 11.90 0.46
N TYR A 52 10.11 11.14 -0.65
CA TYR A 52 10.47 9.72 -0.59
C TYR A 52 11.69 9.30 -1.43
N ILE A 53 12.06 10.01 -2.51
CA ILE A 53 13.05 9.52 -3.49
C ILE A 53 14.40 10.21 -3.37
N LYS A 54 14.43 11.55 -3.20
CA LYS A 54 15.68 12.32 -3.14
C LYS A 54 16.59 11.78 -2.03
N ASN A 55 17.90 11.87 -2.27
CA ASN A 55 18.86 11.51 -1.25
C ASN A 55 18.67 12.41 -0.01
N GLY A 56 18.55 11.80 1.16
CA GLY A 56 18.24 12.52 2.41
C GLY A 56 16.79 13.02 2.51
N ALA A 57 15.87 12.49 1.71
CA ALA A 57 14.45 12.78 1.86
C ALA A 57 13.95 12.37 3.27
N PRO A 58 13.04 13.14 3.88
CA PRO A 58 12.61 12.92 5.26
C PRO A 58 11.95 11.55 5.46
N MET A 59 11.32 11.02 4.42
CA MET A 59 10.67 9.70 4.39
C MET A 59 11.29 8.83 3.29
N GLN A 60 12.61 8.88 3.13
CA GLN A 60 13.30 8.15 2.06
C GLN A 60 12.97 6.66 2.07
N VAL A 61 12.43 6.14 0.97
CA VAL A 61 12.10 4.72 0.84
C VAL A 61 13.33 3.89 0.46
N ASN A 62 13.37 2.64 0.93
CA ASN A 62 14.47 1.73 0.65
C ASN A 62 14.36 1.15 -0.77
N ILE A 63 14.91 1.86 -1.75
CA ILE A 63 14.98 1.41 -3.16
C ILE A 63 16.42 1.49 -3.67
N ASP A 64 16.72 0.69 -4.69
CA ASP A 64 18.07 0.61 -5.25
C ASP A 64 18.44 1.95 -5.94
N GLY A 65 19.67 2.42 -5.77
CA GLY A 65 20.14 3.71 -6.29
C GLY A 65 19.81 3.98 -7.77
N PRO A 66 20.03 3.02 -8.69
CA PRO A 66 19.68 3.19 -10.10
C PRO A 66 18.18 3.43 -10.36
N ILE A 67 17.29 2.94 -9.49
CA ILE A 67 15.84 3.19 -9.60
C ILE A 67 15.55 4.65 -9.26
N ALA A 68 16.13 5.16 -8.17
CA ALA A 68 15.98 6.55 -7.76
C ALA A 68 16.55 7.52 -8.82
N GLU A 69 17.75 7.25 -9.34
CA GLU A 69 18.37 8.05 -10.39
C GLU A 69 17.53 8.10 -11.67
N ASN A 70 16.97 6.97 -12.11
CA ASN A 70 16.10 6.93 -13.29
C ASN A 70 14.84 7.78 -13.11
N ILE A 71 14.25 7.80 -11.91
CA ILE A 71 13.09 8.64 -11.59
C ILE A 71 13.48 10.12 -11.65
N LEU A 72 14.61 10.50 -11.02
CA LEU A 72 15.10 11.88 -11.01
C LEU A 72 15.42 12.38 -12.43
N ASN A 73 16.11 11.56 -13.23
CA ASN A 73 16.44 11.90 -14.62
C ASN A 73 15.19 12.12 -15.48
N LYS A 74 14.13 11.32 -15.26
CA LYS A 74 12.86 11.48 -15.98
C LYS A 74 12.07 12.71 -15.52
N GLN A 75 12.18 13.10 -14.26
CA GLN A 75 11.55 14.32 -13.77
C GLN A 75 12.23 15.57 -14.33
N GLU A 76 13.56 15.58 -14.36
CA GLU A 76 14.32 16.74 -14.84
C GLU A 76 14.18 16.95 -16.35
N ASN A 77 14.12 15.87 -17.13
CA ASN A 77 14.16 15.93 -18.60
C ASN A 77 12.81 15.65 -19.28
N GLY A 78 11.77 15.31 -18.53
CA GLY A 78 10.51 14.81 -19.07
C GLY A 78 9.31 15.71 -18.79
N SER A 79 8.67 16.21 -19.85
CA SER A 79 7.30 16.72 -19.82
C SER A 79 6.62 16.33 -21.15
N PRO A 80 5.44 15.66 -21.13
CA PRO A 80 4.69 15.21 -19.95
C PRO A 80 5.38 14.07 -19.19
N LEU A 81 5.22 14.04 -17.86
CA LEU A 81 5.71 12.91 -17.06
C LEU A 81 4.96 11.61 -17.40
N PRO A 82 5.67 10.46 -17.53
CA PRO A 82 5.04 9.19 -17.86
C PRO A 82 4.21 8.65 -16.68
N LEU A 83 3.03 8.10 -16.97
CA LEU A 83 2.13 7.50 -15.97
C LEU A 83 2.76 6.35 -15.17
N ASN A 84 3.79 5.71 -15.71
CA ASN A 84 4.52 4.63 -15.05
C ASN A 84 5.86 5.08 -14.46
N LEU A 85 6.05 6.38 -14.19
CA LEU A 85 7.28 6.96 -13.63
C LEU A 85 7.77 6.18 -12.40
N PHE A 86 6.86 5.82 -11.50
CA PHE A 86 7.18 5.16 -10.23
C PHE A 86 7.00 3.63 -10.24
N ALA A 87 6.65 3.00 -11.36
CA ALA A 87 6.22 1.58 -11.38
C ALA A 87 7.28 0.60 -10.83
N THR A 88 8.56 0.83 -11.14
CA THR A 88 9.66 0.00 -10.63
C THR A 88 9.86 0.17 -9.12
N ALA A 89 9.83 1.43 -8.64
CA ALA A 89 9.95 1.73 -7.21
C ALA A 89 8.73 1.20 -6.43
N GLU A 90 7.52 1.35 -6.96
CA GLU A 90 6.29 0.80 -6.39
C GLU A 90 6.40 -0.72 -6.18
N THR A 91 6.88 -1.44 -7.19
CA THR A 91 7.07 -2.90 -7.12
C THR A 91 8.05 -3.29 -6.01
N LYS A 92 9.17 -2.57 -5.89
CA LYS A 92 10.19 -2.82 -4.86
C LYS A 92 9.63 -2.56 -3.45
N VAL A 93 8.95 -1.44 -3.27
CA VAL A 93 8.38 -1.06 -1.97
C VAL A 93 7.24 -2.01 -1.56
N LEU A 94 6.40 -2.44 -2.50
CA LEU A 94 5.40 -3.48 -2.25
C LEU A 94 6.05 -4.78 -1.78
N PHE A 95 7.12 -5.22 -2.44
CA PHE A 95 7.86 -6.41 -2.04
C PHE A 95 8.42 -6.30 -0.61
N LEU A 96 9.01 -5.16 -0.24
CA LEU A 96 9.50 -4.91 1.12
C LEU A 96 8.37 -4.97 2.16
N MET A 97 7.24 -4.33 1.87
CA MET A 97 6.07 -4.40 2.76
C MET A 97 5.58 -5.84 2.93
N GLU A 98 5.60 -6.66 1.87
CA GLU A 98 5.17 -8.05 1.90
C GLU A 98 6.11 -8.98 2.68
N MET A 99 7.41 -8.78 2.54
CA MET A 99 8.42 -9.65 3.18
C MET A 99 8.68 -9.26 4.63
N ASP A 100 8.77 -7.97 4.94
CA ASP A 100 9.32 -7.54 6.23
C ASP A 100 8.23 -7.05 7.20
N ILE A 101 7.21 -6.36 6.69
CA ILE A 101 6.24 -5.64 7.53
C ILE A 101 4.97 -6.48 7.73
N LEU A 102 4.44 -7.08 6.66
CA LEU A 102 3.17 -7.80 6.67
C LEU A 102 3.17 -9.07 7.54
N PRO A 103 4.22 -9.90 7.62
CA PRO A 103 4.23 -11.07 8.50
C PRO A 103 4.11 -10.67 9.98
N GLY A 104 4.81 -9.60 10.36
CA GLY A 104 4.73 -9.04 11.70
C GLY A 104 3.35 -8.48 12.03
N PHE A 105 2.73 -7.76 11.09
CA PHE A 105 1.37 -7.24 11.26
C PHE A 105 0.36 -8.37 11.47
N ARG A 106 0.41 -9.42 10.65
CA ARG A 106 -0.47 -10.61 10.77
C ARG A 106 -0.31 -11.31 12.12
N LYS A 107 0.92 -11.44 12.62
CA LYS A 107 1.19 -12.04 13.93
C LYS A 107 0.55 -11.22 15.06
N GLN A 108 0.65 -9.88 14.98
CA GLN A 108 0.04 -8.98 15.96
C GLN A 108 -1.50 -9.01 15.87
N GLU A 109 -2.05 -9.02 14.67
CA GLU A 109 -3.50 -9.13 14.40
C GLU A 109 -4.06 -10.39 15.08
N ASN A 110 -3.47 -11.56 14.81
CA ASN A 110 -3.87 -12.83 15.43
C ASN A 110 -3.75 -12.82 16.96
N THR A 111 -2.70 -12.20 17.49
CA THR A 111 -2.51 -12.09 18.95
C THR A 111 -3.56 -11.19 19.58
N SER A 112 -3.93 -10.09 18.93
CA SER A 112 -4.94 -9.15 19.42
C SER A 112 -6.36 -9.73 19.38
N LEU A 113 -6.66 -10.57 18.37
CA LEU A 113 -7.91 -11.32 18.28
C LEU A 113 -8.00 -12.37 19.40
N SER A 114 -6.95 -13.16 19.62
CA SER A 114 -6.88 -14.11 20.74
C SER A 114 -7.05 -13.44 22.11
N LYS A 115 -6.50 -12.23 22.30
CA LYS A 115 -6.67 -11.45 23.53
C LYS A 115 -8.10 -10.92 23.70
N ARG A 116 -8.78 -10.55 22.61
CA ARG A 116 -10.20 -10.15 22.64
C ARG A 116 -11.11 -11.33 22.98
N GLU A 117 -10.83 -12.51 22.44
CA GLU A 117 -11.58 -13.74 22.78
C GLU A 117 -11.38 -14.12 24.25
N LYS A 118 -10.16 -14.02 24.78
CA LYS A 118 -9.88 -14.27 26.21
C LYS A 118 -10.48 -13.23 27.15
N LYS A 119 -10.59 -11.96 26.72
CA LYS A 119 -11.27 -10.90 27.49
C LYS A 119 -12.79 -11.07 27.51
N SER A 120 -13.37 -11.68 26.48
CA SER A 120 -14.80 -12.02 26.43
C SER A 120 -15.14 -13.38 27.07
N GLN A 121 -14.15 -14.21 27.42
CA GLN A 121 -14.34 -15.53 28.06
C GLN A 121 -13.99 -15.58 29.56
N THR A 122 -13.76 -14.44 30.24
CA THR A 122 -13.58 -14.43 31.72
C THR A 122 -14.92 -14.29 32.48
N LEU A 123 -16.05 -14.49 31.80
CA LEU A 123 -17.34 -14.77 32.44
C LEU A 123 -17.89 -16.07 31.84
N GLN A 124 -17.87 -17.13 32.66
CA GLN A 124 -18.53 -18.43 32.53
C GLN A 124 -17.73 -19.65 32.00
N VAL A 125 -18.06 -20.78 32.64
CA VAL A 125 -17.39 -22.07 32.88
C VAL A 125 -17.57 -23.07 31.70
N PRO A 126 -16.92 -24.26 31.67
CA PRO A 126 -16.63 -25.00 30.44
C PRO A 126 -17.76 -25.94 29.99
N SER A 127 -17.95 -26.06 28.66
CA SER A 127 -18.40 -27.31 28.03
C SER A 127 -18.26 -27.30 26.51
N THR A 128 -17.46 -28.25 26.02
CA THR A 128 -17.64 -29.08 24.81
C THR A 128 -18.50 -28.56 23.65
N SER A 129 -17.86 -28.32 22.51
CA SER A 129 -18.15 -28.93 21.19
C SER A 129 -17.75 -27.98 20.06
N SER A 130 -16.76 -28.41 19.28
CA SER A 130 -16.27 -27.69 18.10
C SER A 130 -17.26 -27.80 16.94
N PRO A 131 -17.39 -26.74 16.13
CA PRO A 131 -17.30 -26.92 14.68
C PRO A 131 -16.20 -26.03 14.09
N ARG A 132 -15.33 -26.69 13.33
CA ARG A 132 -14.13 -26.16 12.70
C ARG A 132 -14.53 -25.24 11.54
N LEU A 133 -14.46 -23.92 11.71
CA LEU A 133 -14.58 -22.98 10.59
C LEU A 133 -13.28 -22.97 9.78
N LYS A 134 -13.38 -23.37 8.51
CA LYS A 134 -12.27 -23.43 7.55
C LYS A 134 -11.71 -22.03 7.32
N LEU A 135 -10.49 -21.80 7.77
CA LEU A 135 -9.70 -20.62 7.42
C LEU A 135 -9.33 -20.72 5.94
N VAL A 136 -10.01 -19.95 5.09
CA VAL A 136 -9.70 -19.88 3.66
C VAL A 136 -8.28 -19.33 3.50
N SER A 137 -7.37 -20.20 3.09
CA SER A 137 -6.00 -19.85 2.72
C SER A 137 -6.06 -18.98 1.47
N LEU A 138 -5.81 -17.67 1.63
CA LEU A 138 -5.60 -16.80 0.48
C LEU A 138 -4.19 -17.05 -0.05
N SER A 139 -4.13 -17.84 -1.11
CA SER A 139 -2.95 -18.13 -1.93
C SER A 139 -2.30 -16.84 -2.45
N PRO A 140 -0.98 -16.83 -2.70
CA PRO A 140 -0.23 -15.70 -3.27
C PRO A 140 -0.88 -15.01 -4.49
N ASN A 141 -1.74 -15.71 -5.23
CA ASN A 141 -2.46 -15.17 -6.39
C ASN A 141 -3.60 -14.18 -6.05
N SER A 142 -4.02 -14.06 -4.77
CA SER A 142 -5.14 -13.19 -4.39
C SER A 142 -4.81 -11.69 -4.43
N ILE A 143 -3.53 -11.31 -4.30
CA ILE A 143 -3.11 -9.90 -4.37
C ILE A 143 -2.96 -9.48 -5.84
N ARG A 144 -2.38 -10.34 -6.70
CA ARG A 144 -2.27 -10.06 -8.14
C ARG A 144 -3.63 -9.93 -8.84
N ARG A 145 -4.66 -10.65 -8.37
CA ARG A 145 -6.06 -10.45 -8.84
C ARG A 145 -6.72 -9.19 -8.29
N ALA A 146 -6.35 -8.74 -7.09
CA ALA A 146 -6.79 -7.46 -6.53
C ALA A 146 -6.20 -6.25 -7.28
N VAL A 147 -5.10 -6.44 -8.01
CA VAL A 147 -4.44 -5.43 -8.88
C VAL A 147 -5.17 -5.23 -10.22
N GLN A 148 -5.95 -6.22 -10.68
CA GLN A 148 -6.70 -6.13 -11.95
C GLN A 148 -8.14 -5.60 -11.82
N SER A 149 -8.66 -5.42 -10.59
CA SER A 149 -10.06 -5.00 -10.38
C SER A 149 -10.23 -3.53 -10.00
N TYR A 150 -9.22 -2.68 -10.19
CA TYR A 150 -9.43 -1.24 -10.17
C TYR A 150 -10.14 -0.84 -11.47
N PRO A 151 -11.36 -0.27 -11.42
CA PRO A 151 -11.96 0.28 -12.61
C PRO A 151 -11.13 1.49 -13.03
N ALA A 152 -10.45 1.39 -14.17
CA ALA A 152 -10.10 2.58 -14.95
C ALA A 152 -11.38 3.42 -15.10
N GLY A 153 -11.24 4.72 -14.88
CA GLY A 153 -12.34 5.69 -14.81
C GLY A 153 -13.45 5.41 -15.80
N ARG A 154 -14.69 5.54 -15.31
CA ARG A 154 -15.93 5.50 -16.10
C ARG A 154 -15.74 6.31 -17.39
N ARG A 155 -15.67 5.61 -18.53
CA ARG A 155 -16.06 6.13 -19.85
C ARG A 155 -17.48 6.69 -19.74
N ARG A 156 -17.65 8.02 -19.71
CA ARG A 156 -18.92 8.63 -20.10
C ARG A 156 -18.99 8.62 -21.62
N LYS A 157 -19.95 7.86 -22.15
CA LYS A 157 -20.35 7.92 -23.55
C LYS A 157 -20.87 9.32 -23.86
N SER A 158 -20.31 9.90 -24.91
CA SER A 158 -20.93 10.96 -25.70
C SER A 158 -22.35 10.56 -26.09
N ILE A 159 -23.30 11.44 -25.84
CA ILE A 159 -24.52 11.54 -26.65
C ILE A 159 -24.56 13.00 -27.06
N GLY A 160 -24.21 13.24 -28.32
CA GLY A 160 -24.44 14.50 -29.00
C GLY A 160 -25.85 14.55 -29.59
N SER A 161 -26.22 15.78 -29.91
CA SER A 161 -27.42 16.26 -30.63
C SER A 161 -28.70 16.32 -29.82
#